data_AF-A0A3M0NJ11-F1
#
_entry.id   AF-A0A3M0NJ11-F1
#
_cell.length_a   1.000
_cell.length_b   1.000
_cell.length_c   1.000
_cell.angle_alpha   90.00
_cell.angle_beta   90.00
_cell.angle_gamma   90.00
#
_symmetry.space_group_name_H-M   'P 1'
#
loop_
_entity.id
_entity.type
_entity.pdbx_description
1 polymer ?
#
loop_
_entity_poly.entity_id
_entity_poly.type
_entity_poly.pdbx_seq_one_letter_code
_entity_poly.pdbx_strand_id
1 'polypeptide(L)'
;MDIKKYFVDFPLELLDQVKKTSNHFPKIWQKLLNRNYAWTQSGLEQVEKLLLNFAKSHKHVQQQLTQLSHKANAELVPIFKNQTFLRLLADKMKLSPKTINIIKNLLNRFDQKSGPFSATNLLIIVLFIALSTQAPLIFKGTFSTKKAVVSVVSGLDYVLTAIDLAKKFQNSQHK
;
A
#
# COMPACT_ATOMS: atom_id res chain seq x y z
N MET A 1 -24.67 -17.81 18.85
CA MET A 1 -23.80 -16.61 18.86
C MET A 1 -23.71 -16.12 17.42
N ASP A 2 -24.43 -15.04 17.11
CA ASP A 2 -24.76 -14.65 15.75
C ASP A 2 -23.70 -13.69 15.18
N ILE A 3 -22.88 -14.19 14.26
CA ILE A 3 -21.72 -13.49 13.67
C ILE A 3 -22.18 -12.33 12.76
N LYS A 4 -23.48 -12.23 12.46
CA LYS A 4 -24.06 -11.17 11.63
C LYS A 4 -24.07 -9.79 12.28
N LYS A 5 -23.81 -9.67 13.59
CA LYS A 5 -23.86 -8.37 14.30
C LYS A 5 -22.59 -7.53 14.16
N TYR A 6 -21.55 -8.02 13.48
CA TYR A 6 -20.26 -7.30 13.32
C TYR A 6 -19.98 -6.82 11.88
N PHE A 7 -20.94 -6.96 10.96
CA PHE A 7 -20.79 -6.57 9.54
C PHE A 7 -21.90 -5.64 9.03
N VAL A 8 -22.34 -4.72 9.88
CA VAL A 8 -23.23 -3.60 9.55
C VAL A 8 -22.41 -2.38 9.94
N ASP A 9 -21.59 -1.80 9.06
CA ASP A 9 -22.02 -0.86 8.02
C ASP A 9 -21.00 -0.85 6.87
N PHE A 10 -21.30 -1.59 5.79
CA PHE A 10 -20.71 -1.29 4.49
C PHE A 10 -21.69 -0.35 3.79
N PRO A 11 -21.33 0.89 3.43
CA PRO A 11 -22.28 1.82 2.84
C PRO A 11 -22.77 1.27 1.49
N LEU A 12 -24.01 0.79 1.50
CA LEU A 12 -24.78 0.29 0.35
C LEU A 12 -24.96 1.35 -0.74
N GLU A 13 -24.70 2.62 -0.44
CA GLU A 13 -24.71 3.73 -1.41
C GLU A 13 -23.65 3.61 -2.51
N LEU A 14 -22.61 2.79 -2.30
CA LEU A 14 -21.65 2.49 -3.36
C LEU A 14 -22.26 1.63 -4.48
N LEU A 15 -23.43 0.98 -4.30
CA LEU A 15 -24.00 0.08 -5.29
C LEU A 15 -24.60 0.77 -6.53
N ASP A 16 -25.09 2.00 -6.43
CA ASP A 16 -25.91 2.62 -7.47
C ASP A 16 -25.18 3.41 -8.58
N GLN A 17 -23.85 3.48 -8.57
CA GLN A 17 -23.08 4.17 -9.63
C GLN A 17 -22.40 3.24 -10.66
N VAL A 18 -22.97 2.06 -10.96
CA VAL A 18 -22.36 1.08 -11.89
C VAL A 18 -23.04 1.05 -13.25
N LYS A 19 -22.74 2.03 -14.11
CA LYS A 19 -22.77 1.81 -15.56
C LYS A 19 -21.67 2.65 -16.23
N LYS A 20 -20.47 2.07 -16.33
CA LYS A 20 -19.42 2.38 -17.34
C LYS A 20 -18.23 1.43 -17.12
N THR A 21 -18.34 0.21 -17.61
CA THR A 21 -17.22 -0.73 -17.72
C THR A 21 -16.42 -0.40 -18.97
N SER A 22 -15.17 0.03 -18.81
CA SER A 22 -14.19 0.04 -19.91
C SER A 22 -13.26 -1.16 -19.75
N ASN A 23 -12.99 -1.87 -20.86
CA ASN A 23 -12.10 -3.04 -20.90
C ASN A 23 -10.60 -2.68 -20.77
N HIS A 24 -10.26 -1.45 -20.39
CA HIS A 24 -8.88 -0.99 -20.30
C HIS A 24 -8.35 -1.11 -18.87
N PHE A 25 -7.57 -2.15 -18.61
CA PHE A 25 -6.86 -2.30 -17.35
C PHE A 25 -5.66 -1.33 -17.32
N PRO A 26 -5.65 -0.27 -16.48
CA PRO A 26 -4.68 0.81 -16.63
C PRO A 26 -3.23 0.33 -16.43
N LYS A 27 -2.30 0.87 -17.22
CA LYS A 27 -0.88 0.45 -17.25
C LYS A 27 -0.22 0.43 -15.87
N ILE A 28 -0.57 1.35 -14.97
CA ILE A 28 -0.02 1.38 -13.61
C ILE A 28 -0.44 0.17 -12.77
N TRP A 29 -1.67 -0.32 -12.95
CA TRP A 29 -2.13 -1.55 -12.31
C TRP A 29 -1.43 -2.79 -12.90
N GLN A 30 -1.15 -2.80 -14.20
CA GLN A 30 -0.33 -3.84 -14.83
C GLN A 30 1.07 -3.89 -14.23
N LYS A 31 1.69 -2.73 -14.00
CA LYS A 31 3.01 -2.62 -13.36
C LYS A 31 3.00 -3.11 -11.91
N LEU A 32 1.98 -2.76 -11.13
CA LEU A 32 1.80 -3.23 -9.75
C LEU A 32 1.69 -4.77 -9.67
N LEU A 33 1.08 -5.39 -10.68
CA LEU A 33 0.95 -6.85 -10.76
C LEU A 33 2.14 -7.55 -11.41
N ASN A 34 2.88 -6.84 -12.26
CA ASN A 34 4.07 -7.39 -12.89
C ASN A 34 5.20 -7.48 -11.87
N ARG A 35 5.38 -8.67 -11.33
CA ARG A 35 6.41 -8.97 -10.34
C ARG A 35 7.83 -8.72 -10.87
N ASN A 36 8.04 -8.63 -12.17
CA ASN A 36 9.37 -8.39 -12.78
C ASN A 36 9.55 -6.94 -13.23
N TYR A 37 8.62 -6.04 -12.91
CA TYR A 37 8.74 -4.64 -13.26
C TYR A 37 9.87 -3.96 -12.47
N ALA A 38 10.83 -3.38 -13.20
CA ALA A 38 11.87 -2.55 -12.62
C ALA A 38 11.33 -1.13 -12.36
N TRP A 39 11.03 -0.84 -11.10
CA TRP A 39 10.50 0.47 -10.69
C TRP A 39 11.53 1.59 -10.88
N THR A 40 11.08 2.66 -11.52
CA THR A 40 11.80 3.92 -11.73
C THR A 40 11.17 5.04 -10.91
N GLN A 41 11.84 6.19 -10.79
CA GLN A 41 11.27 7.38 -10.14
C GLN A 41 9.90 7.74 -10.72
N SER A 42 9.77 7.84 -12.05
CA SER A 42 8.49 8.09 -12.71
C SER A 42 7.42 7.03 -12.38
N GLY A 43 7.83 5.79 -12.13
CA GLY A 43 6.93 4.74 -11.65
C GLY A 43 6.39 5.03 -10.25
N LEU A 44 7.24 5.50 -9.33
CA LEU A 44 6.84 5.89 -7.98
C LEU A 44 5.93 7.13 -8.02
N GLU A 45 6.24 8.13 -8.84
CA GLU A 45 5.39 9.33 -9.04
C GLU A 45 4.00 8.95 -9.61
N GLN A 46 3.93 7.95 -10.48
CA GLN A 46 2.65 7.42 -10.98
C GLN A 46 1.82 6.76 -9.88
N VAL A 47 2.46 6.05 -8.94
CA VAL A 47 1.78 5.47 -7.78
C VAL A 47 1.31 6.56 -6.83
N GLU A 48 2.14 7.56 -6.55
CA GLU A 48 1.75 8.72 -5.73
C GLU A 48 0.54 9.45 -6.33
N LYS A 49 0.59 9.78 -7.62
CA LYS A 49 -0.54 10.40 -8.35
C LYS A 49 -1.78 9.52 -8.31
N LEU A 50 -1.64 8.20 -8.43
CA LEU A 50 -2.75 7.27 -8.30
C LEU A 50 -3.39 7.40 -6.91
N LEU A 51 -2.60 7.30 -5.84
CA LEU A 51 -3.10 7.39 -4.46
C LEU A 51 -3.80 8.74 -4.21
N LEU A 52 -3.21 9.85 -4.66
CA LEU A 52 -3.80 11.18 -4.54
C LEU A 52 -5.10 11.33 -5.33
N ASN A 53 -5.18 10.76 -6.54
CA ASN A 53 -6.41 10.77 -7.33
C ASN A 53 -7.52 9.95 -6.65
N PHE A 54 -7.20 8.79 -6.07
CA PHE A 54 -8.18 8.04 -5.28
C PHE A 54 -8.62 8.80 -4.04
N ALA A 55 -7.71 9.50 -3.35
CA ALA A 55 -8.02 10.33 -2.18
C ALA A 55 -9.00 11.47 -2.52
N LYS A 56 -8.83 12.13 -3.68
CA LYS A 56 -9.73 13.20 -4.14
C LYS A 56 -11.17 12.73 -4.35
N SER A 57 -11.33 11.49 -4.80
CA SER A 57 -12.64 10.93 -5.15
C SER A 57 -13.26 10.04 -4.06
N HIS A 58 -12.48 9.61 -3.06
CA HIS A 58 -12.93 8.66 -2.04
C HIS A 58 -12.43 9.09 -0.64
N LYS A 59 -13.37 9.57 0.18
CA LYS A 59 -13.11 10.05 1.56
C LYS A 59 -12.37 9.03 2.42
N HIS A 60 -12.69 7.74 2.28
CA HIS A 60 -12.03 6.69 3.05
C HIS A 60 -10.53 6.55 2.70
N VAL A 61 -10.18 6.61 1.41
CA VAL A 61 -8.78 6.59 0.97
C VAL A 61 -8.05 7.83 1.48
N GLN A 62 -8.69 9.00 1.43
CA GLN A 62 -8.14 10.23 2.00
C GLN A 62 -7.84 10.07 3.49
N GLN A 63 -8.78 9.55 4.27
CA GLN A 63 -8.61 9.31 5.71
C GLN A 63 -7.47 8.32 6.00
N GLN A 64 -7.38 7.21 5.25
CA GLN A 64 -6.30 6.24 5.40
C GLN A 64 -4.93 6.87 5.10
N LEU A 65 -4.83 7.67 4.03
CA LEU A 65 -3.57 8.34 3.68
C LEU A 65 -3.17 9.41 4.71
N THR A 66 -4.12 10.18 5.23
CA THR A 66 -3.86 11.14 6.33
C THR A 66 -3.40 10.41 7.58
N GLN A 67 -4.07 9.33 7.97
CA GLN A 67 -3.65 8.50 9.10
C GLN A 67 -2.26 7.92 8.90
N LEU A 68 -1.97 7.43 7.70
CA LEU A 68 -0.64 6.91 7.33
C LEU A 68 0.41 8.01 7.40
N SER A 69 0.16 9.22 6.90
CA SER A 69 1.14 10.31 6.99
C SER A 69 1.45 10.75 8.43
N HIS A 70 0.50 10.57 9.36
CA HIS A 70 0.75 10.83 10.78
C HIS A 70 1.46 9.67 11.49
N LYS A 71 1.15 8.43 11.11
CA LYS A 71 1.75 7.24 11.75
C LYS A 71 3.13 6.91 11.20
N ALA A 72 3.32 7.09 9.90
CA ALA A 72 4.58 7.02 9.21
C ALA A 72 5.42 8.24 9.61
N ASN A 73 6.71 8.02 9.89
CA ASN A 73 7.67 9.09 10.02
C ASN A 73 8.98 8.66 9.32
N ALA A 74 9.88 9.61 9.11
CA ALA A 74 11.17 9.34 8.48
C ALA A 74 12.03 8.34 9.28
N GLU A 75 11.85 8.28 10.60
CA GLU A 75 12.61 7.39 11.50
C GLU A 75 12.27 5.91 11.30
N LEU A 76 11.11 5.60 10.71
CA LEU A 76 10.77 4.23 10.35
C LEU A 76 11.53 3.73 9.12
N VAL A 77 12.07 4.60 8.26
CA VAL A 77 12.78 4.17 7.04
C VAL A 77 13.97 3.26 7.37
N PRO A 78 14.85 3.58 8.34
CA PRO A 78 15.88 2.66 8.83
C PRO A 78 15.33 1.30 9.32
N ILE A 79 14.16 1.28 9.96
CA ILE A 79 13.53 0.03 10.42
C ILE A 79 13.17 -0.87 9.23
N PHE A 80 12.62 -0.31 8.15
CA PHE A 80 12.33 -1.06 6.92
C PHE A 80 13.58 -1.43 6.09
N LYS A 81 14.77 -0.95 6.47
CA LYS A 81 16.07 -1.42 5.95
C LYS A 81 16.72 -2.48 6.87
N ASN A 82 16.22 -2.65 8.10
CA ASN A 82 16.74 -3.61 9.07
C ASN A 82 16.32 -5.05 8.71
N GLN A 83 17.31 -5.94 8.55
CA GLN A 83 17.05 -7.33 8.12
C GLN A 83 16.25 -8.15 9.14
N THR A 84 16.44 -7.90 10.45
CA THR A 84 15.70 -8.57 11.52
C THR A 84 14.23 -8.18 11.47
N PHE A 85 13.94 -6.89 11.32
CA PHE A 85 12.57 -6.42 11.16
C PHE A 85 11.94 -6.96 9.87
N LEU A 86 12.66 -6.94 8.74
CA LEU A 86 12.15 -7.47 7.47
C LEU A 86 11.81 -8.97 7.54
N ARG A 87 12.57 -9.76 8.30
CA ARG A 87 12.23 -11.17 8.57
C ARG A 87 10.94 -11.28 9.39
N LEU A 88 10.83 -10.51 10.49
CA LEU A 88 9.62 -10.46 11.31
C LEU A 88 8.40 -10.04 10.50
N LEU A 89 8.53 -9.03 9.65
CA LEU A 89 7.48 -8.54 8.77
C LEU A 89 7.05 -9.63 7.79
N ALA A 90 8.01 -10.34 7.19
CA ALA A 90 7.73 -11.47 6.31
C ALA A 90 6.94 -12.58 7.02
N ASP A 91 7.36 -12.95 8.23
CA ASP A 91 6.72 -14.01 9.00
C ASP A 91 5.30 -13.62 9.44
N LYS A 92 5.14 -12.41 9.99
CA LYS A 92 3.86 -11.92 10.53
C LYS A 92 2.82 -11.69 9.44
N MET A 93 3.22 -11.21 8.28
CA MET A 93 2.31 -10.90 7.17
C MET A 93 2.35 -11.96 6.06
N LYS A 94 3.04 -13.09 6.28
CA LYS A 94 3.21 -14.19 5.30
C LYS A 94 3.70 -13.69 3.93
N LEU A 95 4.67 -12.77 3.95
CA LEU A 95 5.18 -12.15 2.73
C LEU A 95 6.19 -13.05 2.02
N SER A 96 6.18 -12.98 0.70
CA SER A 96 7.21 -13.65 -0.10
C SER A 96 8.58 -12.96 0.07
N PRO A 97 9.70 -13.69 -0.09
CA PRO A 97 11.03 -13.07 -0.13
C PRO A 97 11.15 -11.95 -1.17
N LYS A 98 10.39 -12.08 -2.27
CA LYS A 98 10.34 -11.07 -3.33
C LYS A 98 9.73 -9.74 -2.85
N THR A 99 8.68 -9.78 -2.04
CA THR A 99 8.07 -8.60 -1.43
C THR A 99 9.08 -7.86 -0.56
N ILE A 100 9.84 -8.59 0.25
CA ILE A 100 10.90 -8.04 1.10
C ILE A 100 12.02 -7.40 0.27
N ASN A 101 12.46 -8.06 -0.80
CA ASN A 101 13.46 -7.51 -1.70
C ASN A 101 12.98 -6.22 -2.39
N ILE A 102 11.71 -6.12 -2.77
CA ILE A 102 11.15 -4.88 -3.33
C ILE A 102 11.25 -3.75 -2.32
N ILE A 103 10.82 -3.95 -1.07
CA ILE A 103 10.90 -2.92 -0.01
C ILE A 103 12.34 -2.43 0.14
N LYS A 104 13.27 -3.37 0.36
CA LYS A 104 14.68 -3.05 0.58
C LYS A 104 15.31 -2.34 -0.61
N ASN A 105 15.09 -2.84 -1.82
CA ASN A 105 15.70 -2.27 -3.02
C ASN A 105 15.17 -0.87 -3.35
N LEU A 106 13.86 -0.65 -3.23
CA LEU A 106 13.28 0.67 -3.50
C LEU A 106 13.70 1.70 -2.46
N LEU A 107 13.70 1.34 -1.17
CA LEU A 107 14.20 2.25 -0.14
C LEU A 107 15.69 2.52 -0.32
N ASN A 108 16.53 1.52 -0.59
CA ASN A 108 17.96 1.75 -0.82
C ASN A 108 18.23 2.64 -2.05
N ARG A 109 17.39 2.53 -3.08
CA ARG A 109 17.57 3.30 -4.32
C ARG A 109 17.09 4.74 -4.20
N PHE A 110 15.95 4.97 -3.54
CA PHE A 110 15.24 6.26 -3.59
C PHE A 110 15.27 7.06 -2.28
N ASP A 111 15.69 6.48 -1.16
CA ASP A 111 15.88 7.20 0.11
C ASP A 111 17.21 7.96 0.11
N GLN A 112 17.26 9.05 -0.67
CA GLN A 112 18.41 9.95 -0.79
C GLN A 112 18.06 11.31 -0.19
N LYS A 113 19.04 11.99 0.44
CA LYS A 113 18.84 13.29 1.12
C LYS A 113 18.25 14.39 0.23
N SER A 114 18.45 14.32 -1.09
CA SER A 114 17.90 15.24 -2.10
C SER A 114 16.92 14.56 -3.06
N GLY A 115 16.27 13.49 -2.60
CA GLY A 115 15.30 12.74 -3.41
C GLY A 115 14.03 13.55 -3.69
N PRO A 116 13.28 13.17 -4.73
CA PRO A 116 12.03 13.86 -5.13
C PRO A 116 10.85 13.60 -4.18
N PHE A 117 11.02 12.69 -3.21
CA PHE A 117 10.00 12.31 -2.25
C PHE A 117 10.47 12.61 -0.83
N SER A 118 9.56 13.07 0.03
CA SER A 118 9.81 13.02 1.47
C SER A 118 9.98 11.56 1.93
N ALA A 119 10.78 11.32 2.95
CA ALA A 119 11.01 9.98 3.48
C ALA A 119 9.70 9.26 3.86
N THR A 120 8.76 10.00 4.46
CA THR A 120 7.42 9.51 4.80
C THR A 120 6.62 9.09 3.57
N ASN A 121 6.56 9.94 2.53
CA ASN A 121 5.81 9.63 1.31
C ASN A 121 6.44 8.46 0.57
N LEU A 122 7.78 8.44 0.47
CA LEU A 122 8.52 7.34 -0.13
C LEU A 122 8.20 6.02 0.57
N LEU A 123 8.19 6.01 1.90
CA LEU A 123 7.87 4.81 2.67
C LEU A 123 6.48 4.29 2.34
N ILE A 124 5.47 5.17 2.34
CA ILE A 124 4.08 4.80 2.01
C ILE A 124 4.00 4.22 0.58
N ILE A 125 4.63 4.89 -0.40
CA ILE A 125 4.63 4.45 -1.81
C ILE A 125 5.29 3.08 -1.96
N VAL A 126 6.47 2.88 -1.36
CA VAL A 126 7.22 1.62 -1.46
C VAL A 126 6.46 0.48 -0.81
N LEU A 127 5.90 0.70 0.39
CA LEU A 127 5.09 -0.31 1.06
C LEU A 127 3.82 -0.62 0.26
N PHE A 128 3.16 0.39 -0.30
CA PHE A 128 2.00 0.19 -1.16
C PHE A 128 2.35 -0.67 -2.37
N ILE A 129 3.45 -0.37 -3.08
CA ILE A 129 3.94 -1.17 -4.21
C ILE A 129 4.18 -2.63 -3.79
N ALA A 130 4.92 -2.84 -2.70
CA ALA A 130 5.31 -4.16 -2.27
C ALA A 130 4.12 -5.00 -1.80
N LEU A 131 3.23 -4.40 -1.01
CA LEU A 131 2.14 -5.09 -0.32
C LEU A 131 0.86 -5.18 -1.15
N SER A 132 0.66 -4.32 -2.15
CA SER A 132 -0.48 -4.44 -3.07
C SER A 132 -0.47 -5.75 -3.86
N THR A 133 0.70 -6.40 -3.99
CA THR A 133 0.82 -7.75 -4.57
C THR A 133 0.18 -8.85 -3.72
N GLN A 134 -0.08 -8.58 -2.43
CA GLN A 134 -0.74 -9.47 -1.49
C GLN A 134 -2.27 -9.34 -1.49
N ALA A 135 -2.84 -8.40 -2.26
CA ALA A 135 -4.29 -8.28 -2.42
C ALA A 135 -4.74 -9.24 -3.54
N PRO A 136 -5.15 -10.49 -3.23
CA PRO A 136 -5.21 -11.57 -4.21
C PRO A 136 -6.51 -11.55 -5.03
N LEU A 137 -7.45 -10.66 -4.73
CA LEU A 137 -8.87 -10.92 -5.01
C LEU A 137 -9.51 -10.05 -6.10
N ILE A 138 -8.80 -9.07 -6.65
CA ILE A 138 -9.47 -8.02 -7.45
C ILE A 138 -9.10 -8.05 -8.94
N PHE A 139 -8.07 -8.81 -9.30
CA PHE A 139 -7.50 -8.78 -10.64
C PHE A 139 -7.85 -9.99 -11.52
N LYS A 140 -8.66 -10.93 -11.00
CA LYS A 140 -9.32 -11.93 -11.86
C LYS A 140 -10.61 -11.30 -12.44
N GLY A 141 -10.66 -11.18 -13.76
CA GLY A 141 -11.80 -10.63 -14.51
C GLY A 141 -11.64 -9.15 -14.92
N THR A 142 -12.72 -8.55 -15.40
CA THR A 142 -12.73 -7.17 -15.91
C THR A 142 -12.39 -6.14 -14.83
N PHE A 143 -11.63 -5.13 -15.24
CA PHE A 143 -11.35 -3.94 -14.45
C PHE A 143 -12.66 -3.20 -14.15
N SER A 144 -12.83 -2.74 -12.92
CA SER A 144 -13.86 -1.76 -12.59
C SER A 144 -13.33 -0.78 -11.57
N THR A 145 -13.88 0.43 -11.56
CA THR A 145 -13.49 1.47 -10.59
C THR A 145 -13.69 1.00 -9.16
N LYS A 146 -14.81 0.32 -8.86
CA LYS A 146 -15.08 -0.26 -7.54
C LYS A 146 -13.99 -1.23 -7.07
N LYS A 147 -13.64 -2.16 -7.95
CA LYS A 147 -12.54 -3.09 -7.74
C LYS A 147 -11.25 -2.33 -7.44
N ALA A 148 -10.91 -1.34 -8.26
CA ALA A 148 -9.72 -0.52 -8.05
C ALA A 148 -9.70 0.19 -6.70
N VAL A 149 -10.83 0.77 -6.25
CA VAL A 149 -10.96 1.38 -4.92
C VAL A 149 -10.68 0.36 -3.82
N VAL A 150 -11.33 -0.80 -3.86
CA VAL A 150 -11.11 -1.85 -2.85
C VAL A 150 -9.65 -2.29 -2.85
N SER A 151 -8.99 -2.40 -4.01
CA SER A 151 -7.56 -2.72 -4.08
C SER A 151 -6.70 -1.66 -3.41
N VAL A 152 -6.99 -0.38 -3.64
CA VAL A 152 -6.27 0.72 -2.98
C VAL A 152 -6.47 0.64 -1.47
N VAL A 153 -7.72 0.52 -1.01
CA VAL A 153 -8.06 0.46 0.42
C VAL A 153 -7.35 -0.72 1.10
N SER A 154 -7.46 -1.93 0.54
CA SER A 154 -6.78 -3.11 1.07
C SER A 154 -5.25 -2.97 1.04
N GLY A 155 -4.70 -2.38 -0.02
CA GLY A 155 -3.26 -2.07 -0.08
C GLY A 155 -2.83 -1.15 1.06
N LEU A 156 -3.60 -0.09 1.32
CA LEU A 156 -3.35 0.86 2.42
C LEU A 156 -3.52 0.23 3.80
N ASP A 157 -4.45 -0.71 3.98
CA ASP A 157 -4.59 -1.47 5.23
C ASP A 157 -3.35 -2.35 5.52
N TYR A 158 -2.79 -2.97 4.48
CA TYR A 158 -1.52 -3.69 4.62
C TYR A 158 -0.36 -2.74 4.95
N VAL A 159 -0.29 -1.56 4.31
CA VAL A 159 0.71 -0.54 4.66
C VAL A 159 0.58 -0.13 6.12
N LEU A 160 -0.63 0.14 6.58
CA LEU A 160 -0.91 0.53 7.96
C LEU A 160 -0.45 -0.55 8.95
N THR A 161 -0.75 -1.81 8.65
CA THR A 161 -0.32 -2.97 9.46
C THR A 161 1.21 -3.05 9.53
N ALA A 162 1.90 -2.88 8.40
CA ALA A 162 3.35 -2.91 8.36
C ALA A 162 3.98 -1.78 9.19
N ILE A 163 3.40 -0.57 9.14
CA ILE A 163 3.85 0.57 9.94
C ILE A 163 3.61 0.34 11.43
N ASP A 164 2.45 -0.19 11.82
CA ASP A 164 2.17 -0.49 13.23
C ASP A 164 3.11 -1.57 13.78
N LEU A 165 3.51 -2.56 12.96
CA LEU A 165 4.56 -3.52 13.31
C LEU A 165 5.93 -2.85 13.47
N ALA A 166 6.30 -1.93 12.57
CA ALA A 166 7.57 -1.21 12.64
C ALA A 166 7.67 -0.36 13.91
N LYS A 167 6.59 0.35 14.28
CA LYS A 167 6.54 1.13 15.53
C LYS A 167 6.67 0.25 16.76
N LYS A 168 6.00 -0.90 16.79
CA LYS A 168 6.15 -1.88 17.89
C LYS A 168 7.59 -2.39 18.01
N PHE A 169 8.22 -2.68 16.87
CA PHE A 169 9.62 -3.12 16.84
C PHE A 169 10.58 -2.03 17.35
N GLN A 170 10.43 -0.80 16.87
CA GLN A 170 11.22 0.35 17.33
C GLN A 170 11.08 0.52 18.85
N ASN A 171 9.85 0.52 19.38
CA ASN A 171 9.61 0.66 20.81
C ASN A 171 10.19 -0.49 21.65
N SER A 172 10.33 -1.69 21.08
CA SER A 172 10.96 -2.82 21.77
C SER A 172 12.49 -2.76 21.80
N GLN A 173 13.11 -1.95 20.95
CA GLN A 173 14.56 -1.71 20.96
C GLN A 173 14.98 -0.56 21.88
N HIS A 174 14.05 0.33 22.23
CA HIS A 174 14.28 1.45 23.15
C HIS A 174 13.91 1.13 24.61
N LYS A 175 13.52 -0.12 24.90
CA LYS A 175 13.29 -0.65 26.25
C LYS A 175 14.42 -1.60 26.60
#